data_AF-A0A952TQU7-F1
#
_entry.id   AF-A0A952TQU7-F1
#
_cell.length_a   1.000
_cell.length_b   1.000
_cell.length_c   1.000
_cell.angle_alpha   90.00
_cell.angle_beta   90.00
_cell.angle_gamma   90.00
#
_symmetry.space_group_name_H-M   'P 1'
#
loop_
_entity.id
_entity.type
_entity.pdbx_description
1 polymer ?
#
loop_
_entity_poly.entity_id
_entity_poly.type
_entity_poly.pdbx_seq_one_letter_code
_entity_poly.pdbx_strand_id
1 'polypeptide(L)' 'MEGGPLGQAPEKQRKWTSLEIVDQMYKDAFLVKKTRFSHLHPELSDKELHQMTVQYFIKLAKDKPK' A
#
# COMPACT_ATOMS: atom_id res chain seq x y z
N MET A 1 23.64 20.39 42.44
CA MET A 1 23.14 20.63 41.07
C MET A 1 24.14 20.00 40.12
N GLU A 2 23.87 18.78 39.65
CA GLU A 2 24.57 18.21 38.51
C GLU A 2 23.51 17.60 37.59
N GLY A 3 23.29 18.27 36.46
CA GLY A 3 22.47 17.76 35.37
C GLY A 3 23.31 16.77 34.55
N GLY A 4 22.84 15.54 34.46
CA GLY A 4 23.27 14.55 33.46
C GLY A 4 22.20 14.43 32.38
N PRO A 5 22.57 14.29 31.09
CA PRO A 5 21.66 14.52 29.98
C PRO A 5 20.69 13.35 29.77
N LEU A 6 19.47 13.75 29.43
CA LEU A 6 18.41 13.02 28.73
C LEU A 6 18.91 11.74 28.04
N GLY A 7 18.55 10.59 28.62
CA GLY A 7 18.64 9.30 27.95
C GLY A 7 17.77 9.31 26.69
N GLN A 8 18.39 9.55 25.55
CA GLN A 8 17.79 9.29 24.25
C GLN A 8 17.52 7.79 24.16
N ALA A 9 16.25 7.42 24.29
CA ALA A 9 15.78 6.12 23.90
C ALA A 9 16.23 5.87 22.44
N PRO A 10 16.85 4.73 22.12
CA PRO A 10 17.17 4.43 20.74
C PRO A 10 15.86 4.31 19.98
N GLU A 11 15.56 5.30 19.14
CA GLU A 11 14.61 5.16 18.05
C GLU A 11 15.05 3.94 17.26
N LYS A 12 14.38 2.81 17.52
CA LYS A 12 14.51 1.60 16.72
C LYS A 12 14.04 1.99 15.33
N GLN A 13 14.99 2.41 14.49
CA GLN A 13 14.80 2.46 13.04
C GLN A 13 14.30 1.08 12.63
N ARG A 14 12.98 0.96 12.46
CA ARG A 14 12.36 -0.21 11.85
C ARG A 14 12.98 -0.28 10.47
N LYS A 15 13.95 -1.17 10.29
CA LYS A 15 14.49 -1.50 8.98
C LYS A 15 13.38 -2.30 8.29
N TRP A 16 12.52 -1.58 7.57
CA TRP A 16 11.52 -2.18 6.72
C TRP A 16 12.25 -3.10 5.74
N THR A 17 11.83 -4.36 5.70
CA THR A 17 12.34 -5.30 4.70
C THR A 17 11.84 -4.89 3.32
N SER A 18 12.58 -5.23 2.27
CA SER A 18 12.15 -4.98 0.89
C SER A 18 10.77 -5.57 0.59
N LEU A 19 10.39 -6.65 1.28
CA LEU A 19 9.06 -7.26 1.18
C LEU A 19 7.96 -6.39 1.79
N GLU A 20 8.18 -5.80 2.97
CA GLU A 20 7.22 -4.89 3.58
C GLU A 20 7.04 -3.61 2.75
N ILE A 21 8.11 -3.12 2.13
CA ILE A 21 8.04 -1.98 1.22
C ILE A 21 7.21 -2.34 -0.02
N VAL A 22 7.45 -3.49 -0.65
CA VAL A 22 6.67 -3.94 -1.82
C VAL A 22 5.19 -4.17 -1.47
N ASP A 23 4.90 -4.75 -0.32
CA ASP A 23 3.52 -4.95 0.17
C ASP A 23 2.81 -3.61 0.39
N GLN A 24 3.50 -2.64 1.01
CA GLN A 24 2.96 -1.30 1.21
C GLN A 24 2.70 -0.59 -0.12
N MET A 25 3.66 -0.64 -1.06
CA MET A 25 3.50 -0.08 -2.40
C MET A 25 2.33 -0.73 -3.15
N TYR A 26 2.15 -2.03 -3.00
CA TYR A 26 1.01 -2.74 -3.59
C TYR A 26 -0.32 -2.25 -2.99
N LYS A 27 -0.40 -2.12 -1.66
CA LYS A 27 -1.59 -1.60 -0.97
C LYS A 27 -1.95 -0.19 -1.40
N ASP A 28 -0.96 0.70 -1.49
CA ASP A 28 -1.15 2.07 -1.94
C ASP A 28 -1.64 2.11 -3.40
N ALA A 29 -1.01 1.35 -4.30
CA ALA A 29 -1.42 1.26 -5.69
C ALA A 29 -2.84 0.69 -5.83
N PHE A 30 -3.18 -0.31 -5.02
CA PHE A 30 -4.51 -0.91 -4.98
C PHE A 30 -5.56 0.09 -4.53
N LEU A 31 -5.29 0.85 -3.47
CA LEU A 31 -6.20 1.86 -2.95
C LEU A 31 -6.48 2.95 -3.98
N VAL A 32 -5.44 3.53 -4.58
CA VAL A 32 -5.57 4.56 -5.62
C VAL A 32 -6.41 4.05 -6.78
N LYS A 33 -6.19 2.81 -7.21
CA LYS A 33 -6.94 2.23 -8.33
C LYS A 33 -8.41 1.97 -7.98
N LYS A 34 -8.67 1.44 -6.78
CA LYS A 34 -10.04 1.21 -6.28
C LYS A 34 -10.81 2.53 -6.15
N THR A 35 -10.20 3.58 -5.60
CA THR A 35 -10.81 4.92 -5.53
C THR A 35 -11.14 5.46 -6.92
N ARG A 36 -10.23 5.29 -7.89
CA ARG A 36 -10.50 5.71 -9.27
C ARG A 36 -11.67 4.94 -9.88
N PHE A 37 -11.77 3.63 -9.64
CA PHE A 37 -12.93 2.86 -10.09
C PHE A 37 -14.21 3.27 -9.38
N SER A 38 -14.16 3.62 -8.11
CA SER A 38 -15.32 4.14 -7.38
C SER A 38 -15.84 5.44 -8.01
N HIS A 39 -14.95 6.33 -8.47
CA HIS A 39 -15.35 7.56 -9.15
C HIS A 39 -15.89 7.31 -10.57
N LEU A 40 -15.37 6.30 -11.28
CA LEU A 40 -15.81 5.95 -12.64
C LEU A 40 -17.09 5.12 -12.65
N HIS A 41 -17.32 4.34 -11.60
CA HIS A 41 -18.42 3.40 -11.46
C HIS A 41 -19.08 3.56 -10.09
N PRO A 42 -19.77 4.69 -9.85
CA PRO A 42 -20.43 4.95 -8.56
C PRO A 42 -21.62 4.01 -8.29
N GLU A 43 -22.14 3.35 -9.34
CA GLU A 43 -23.19 2.33 -9.24
C GLU A 43 -22.69 0.99 -8.68
N LEU A 44 -21.37 0.75 -8.71
CA LEU A 44 -20.79 -0.51 -8.25
C LEU A 44 -20.63 -0.52 -6.73
N SER A 45 -20.94 -1.66 -6.14
CA SER A 45 -20.69 -1.89 -4.72
C SER A 45 -19.19 -1.97 -4.41
N ASP A 46 -18.79 -1.73 -3.17
CA ASP A 46 -17.39 -1.84 -2.73
C ASP A 46 -16.75 -3.18 -3.11
N LYS A 47 -17.53 -4.27 -2.97
CA LYS A 47 -17.11 -5.62 -3.34
C LYS A 47 -16.81 -5.75 -4.84
N GLU A 48 -17.63 -5.14 -5.70
CA GLU A 48 -17.44 -5.17 -7.15
C GLU A 48 -16.25 -4.31 -7.57
N LEU A 49 -16.10 -3.13 -6.98
CA LEU A 49 -14.92 -2.27 -7.16
C LEU A 49 -13.64 -2.98 -6.73
N HIS A 50 -13.68 -3.72 -5.62
CA HIS A 50 -12.57 -4.54 -5.17
C HIS A 50 -12.24 -5.65 -6.18
N GLN A 51 -13.24 -6.42 -6.64
CA GLN A 51 -13.02 -7.47 -7.64
C GLN A 51 -12.48 -6.92 -8.96
N MET A 52 -13.00 -5.79 -9.42
CA MET A 52 -12.52 -5.09 -10.62
C MET A 52 -11.07 -4.64 -10.46
N THR A 53 -10.70 -4.13 -9.28
CA THR A 53 -9.31 -3.76 -8.95
C THR A 53 -8.39 -4.98 -8.94
N VAL A 54 -8.80 -6.08 -8.32
CA VAL A 54 -8.04 -7.34 -8.31
C VAL A 54 -7.81 -7.86 -9.74
N GLN A 55 -8.87 -7.92 -10.56
CA GLN A 55 -8.77 -8.36 -11.95
C GLN A 55 -7.82 -7.49 -12.78
N TYR A 56 -7.84 -6.17 -12.55
CA TYR A 56 -6.91 -5.25 -13.20
C TYR A 56 -5.45 -5.56 -12.86
N PHE A 57 -5.11 -5.78 -11.59
CA PHE A 57 -3.74 -6.13 -11.19
C PHE A 57 -3.32 -7.53 -11.66
N ILE A 58 -4.23 -8.51 -11.68
CA ILE A 58 -3.97 -9.84 -12.27
C ILE A 58 -3.65 -9.71 -13.76
N LYS A 59 -4.44 -8.92 -14.50
CA LYS A 59 -4.19 -8.67 -15.92
C LYS A 59 -2.84 -7.99 -16.13
N LEU A 60 -2.53 -6.95 -15.35
CA LEU A 60 -1.23 -6.28 -15.40
C LEU A 60 -0.05 -7.22 -15.14
N ALA A 61 -0.20 -8.18 -14.22
CA ALA A 61 0.85 -9.16 -13.94
C ALA A 61 1.05 -10.14 -15.11
N LYS A 62 -0.03 -10.51 -15.81
CA LYS A 62 0.00 -11.39 -16.99
C LYS A 62 0.49 -10.68 -18.26
N ASP A 63 0.27 -9.38 -18.37
CA ASP A 63 0.57 -8.59 -19.57
C ASP A 63 2.04 -8.12 -19.63
N LYS A 64 2.81 -8.28 -18.54
CA LYS A 64 4.26 -7.98 -18.57
C LYS A 64 4.97 -8.99 -19.49
N PRO A 65 5.52 -8.58 -20.65
CA PRO A 65 6.36 -9.45 -21.44
C PRO A 65 7.60 -9.81 -20.60
N LYS A 66 7.92 -11.10 -20.59
CA LYS A 66 9.08 -11.68 -19.93
C LYS A 66 10.39 -11.17 -20.53
#